data_AF-A0AAV3SA27-F1
#
_entry.id   AF-A0AAV3SA27-F1
#
_cell.length_a   1.000
_cell.length_b   1.000
_cell.length_c   1.000
_cell.angle_alpha   90.00
_cell.angle_beta   90.00
_cell.angle_gamma   90.00
#
_symmetry.space_group_name_H-M   'P 1'
#
loop_
_entity.id
_entity.type
_entity.pdbx_description
1 polymer ?
#
loop_
_entity_poly.entity_id
_entity_poly.type
_entity_poly.pdbx_seq_one_letter_code
_entity_poly.pdbx_strand_id
1 'polypeptide(L)'
;MSDAESPSATGYVVDEVTGRRRRTASWETKPTCHGYTGGGYERWRSVEWRPESSRRAREDVYVAHHRLLAVVACYDADQPLGEVLDDLRGKDVHHRSGVEWDNRPGNLEVLDHGRHASVTQAQMRAWASDAKEAVESEEDATPRSEVCASCGGEDPCARVEGVSGLLCLECATSSGSRIEIVA
;
A
#
# COMPACT_ATOMS: atom_id res chain seq x y z
N MET A 1 -17.33 -7.63 38.66
CA MET A 1 -16.30 -7.87 37.63
C MET A 1 -17.03 -7.78 36.31
N SER A 2 -16.97 -6.59 35.73
CA SER A 2 -17.61 -6.20 34.48
C SER A 2 -16.60 -6.45 33.37
N ASP A 3 -16.83 -7.50 32.59
CA ASP A 3 -16.06 -7.77 31.37
C ASP A 3 -16.48 -6.77 30.31
N ALA A 4 -15.60 -5.82 30.04
CA ALA A 4 -15.73 -4.90 28.92
C ALA A 4 -15.51 -5.69 27.62
N GLU A 5 -16.55 -5.80 26.81
CA GLU A 5 -16.45 -6.27 25.42
C GLU A 5 -15.43 -5.39 24.68
N SER A 6 -14.36 -6.04 24.22
CA SER A 6 -13.37 -5.43 23.33
C SER A 6 -14.02 -5.18 21.96
N PRO A 7 -14.00 -3.95 21.43
CA PRO A 7 -14.55 -3.69 20.10
C PRO A 7 -13.70 -4.38 19.03
N SER A 8 -14.29 -5.37 18.36
CA SER A 8 -13.73 -5.98 17.15
C SER A 8 -13.66 -4.92 16.04
N ALA A 9 -12.48 -4.32 15.87
CA ALA A 9 -12.19 -3.31 14.86
C ALA A 9 -12.22 -3.94 13.46
N THR A 10 -13.40 -4.02 12.86
CA THR A 10 -13.61 -4.43 11.46
C THR A 10 -13.59 -3.20 10.57
N GLY A 11 -12.39 -2.68 10.29
CA GLY A 11 -12.18 -1.42 9.58
C GLY A 11 -12.60 -1.37 8.10
N TYR A 12 -13.46 -2.26 7.61
CA TYR A 12 -13.87 -2.29 6.19
C TYR A 12 -14.87 -1.18 5.87
N VAL A 13 -14.69 -0.52 4.71
CA VAL A 13 -15.68 0.41 4.17
C VAL A 13 -16.64 -0.40 3.28
N VAL A 14 -17.85 -0.62 3.78
CA VAL A 14 -18.94 -1.28 3.06
C VAL A 14 -19.86 -0.19 2.53
N ASP A 15 -20.24 -0.24 1.25
CA ASP A 15 -21.24 0.67 0.68
C ASP A 15 -22.52 0.69 1.54
N GLU A 16 -23.08 1.88 1.81
CA GLU A 16 -24.28 2.07 2.65
C GLU A 16 -25.42 1.13 2.21
N VAL A 17 -25.72 0.14 3.05
CA VAL A 17 -26.82 -0.80 2.84
C VAL A 17 -28.07 -0.26 3.49
N THR A 18 -28.90 0.43 2.72
CA THR A 18 -30.25 0.79 3.14
C THR A 18 -31.14 -0.46 3.25
N GLY A 19 -31.34 -0.94 4.47
CA GLY A 19 -32.56 -1.63 4.95
C GLY A 19 -33.02 -2.97 4.33
N ARG A 20 -32.41 -3.50 3.26
CA ARG A 20 -32.80 -4.80 2.67
C ARG A 20 -31.69 -5.83 2.89
N ARG A 21 -32.02 -7.00 3.45
CA ARG A 21 -31.14 -8.19 3.43
C ARG A 21 -30.72 -8.44 1.98
N ARG A 22 -29.48 -8.07 1.62
CA ARG A 22 -28.92 -8.32 0.29
C ARG A 22 -28.89 -9.83 0.06
N ARG A 23 -29.47 -10.29 -1.06
CA ARG A 23 -29.44 -11.69 -1.52
C ARG A 23 -28.21 -12.02 -2.36
N THR A 24 -27.34 -11.03 -2.58
CA THR A 24 -26.16 -11.09 -3.44
C THR A 24 -24.94 -10.65 -2.65
N ALA A 25 -23.75 -11.00 -3.13
CA ALA A 25 -22.49 -10.60 -2.53
C ALA A 25 -22.38 -9.07 -2.38
N SER A 26 -21.68 -8.62 -1.35
CA SER A 26 -21.30 -7.22 -1.14
C SER A 26 -19.92 -6.95 -1.73
N TRP A 27 -19.78 -5.81 -2.39
CA TRP A 27 -18.50 -5.28 -2.81
C TRP A 27 -17.88 -4.50 -1.65
N GLU A 28 -16.59 -4.68 -1.42
CA GLU A 28 -15.85 -3.94 -0.39
C GLU A 28 -14.37 -3.83 -0.78
N THR A 29 -13.72 -2.76 -0.30
CA THR A 29 -12.29 -2.56 -0.46
C THR A 29 -11.59 -2.80 0.87
N LYS A 30 -10.56 -3.65 0.87
CA LYS A 30 -9.72 -3.84 2.06
C LYS A 30 -8.99 -2.51 2.34
N PRO A 31 -9.14 -1.93 3.54
CA PRO A 31 -8.49 -0.67 3.87
C PRO A 31 -6.97 -0.77 3.77
N THR A 32 -6.35 0.31 3.32
CA THR A 32 -4.92 0.55 3.50
C THR A 32 -4.72 1.16 4.89
N CYS A 33 -4.48 0.35 5.91
CA CYS A 33 -4.01 0.86 7.20
C CYS A 33 -2.47 0.85 7.25
N HIS A 34 -1.90 1.88 7.88
CA HIS A 34 -0.46 2.00 8.10
C HIS A 34 0.06 0.72 8.79
N GLY A 35 1.08 0.07 8.22
CA GLY A 35 1.70 -1.15 8.77
C GLY A 35 1.06 -2.48 8.38
N TYR A 36 0.03 -2.51 7.52
CA TYR A 36 -0.52 -3.76 6.95
C TYR A 36 -0.17 -3.89 5.47
N THR A 37 0.24 -5.09 5.06
CA THR A 37 0.43 -5.45 3.65
C THR A 37 -0.89 -5.90 3.01
N GLY A 38 -1.04 -5.59 1.72
CA GLY A 38 -2.21 -5.94 0.91
C GLY A 38 -3.48 -5.17 1.29
N GLY A 39 -3.37 -3.88 1.60
CA GLY A 39 -4.51 -2.96 1.53
C GLY A 39 -4.83 -2.61 0.07
N GLY A 40 -6.01 -2.07 -0.21
CA GLY A 40 -6.40 -1.63 -1.55
C GLY A 40 -7.03 -2.72 -2.44
N TYR A 41 -6.95 -3.99 -2.05
CA TYR A 41 -7.65 -5.05 -2.77
C TYR A 41 -9.17 -4.93 -2.65
N GLU A 42 -9.81 -4.80 -3.80
CA GLU A 42 -11.25 -4.94 -3.97
C GLU A 42 -11.65 -6.42 -3.87
N ARG A 43 -12.79 -6.71 -3.26
CA ARG A 43 -13.31 -8.08 -3.12
C ARG A 43 -14.82 -8.14 -3.04
N TRP A 44 -15.35 -9.31 -3.39
CA TRP A 44 -16.74 -9.66 -3.19
C TRP A 44 -16.86 -10.56 -1.97
N ARG A 45 -17.64 -10.14 -0.97
CA ARG A 45 -17.95 -10.90 0.25
C ARG A 45 -19.36 -11.46 0.15
N SER A 46 -19.53 -12.71 0.52
CA SER A 46 -20.81 -13.42 0.51
C SER A 46 -20.92 -14.33 1.73
N VAL A 47 -22.09 -14.96 1.89
CA VAL A 47 -22.32 -15.95 2.93
C VAL A 47 -22.72 -17.26 2.27
N GLU A 48 -21.86 -18.28 2.41
CA GLU A 48 -22.09 -19.60 1.84
C GLU A 48 -22.62 -20.56 2.90
N TRP A 49 -23.56 -21.42 2.48
CA TRP A 49 -23.98 -22.53 3.30
C TRP A 49 -23.02 -23.69 3.11
N ARG A 50 -22.27 -24.06 4.16
CA ARG A 50 -21.36 -25.20 4.14
C ARG A 50 -21.89 -26.30 5.06
N PRO A 51 -22.71 -27.25 4.55
CA PRO A 51 -23.30 -28.30 5.39
C PRO A 51 -22.27 -29.29 5.93
N GLU A 52 -21.10 -29.36 5.30
CA GLU A 52 -19.96 -30.22 5.66
C GLU A 52 -19.08 -29.63 6.77
N SER A 53 -19.21 -28.32 7.07
CA SER A 53 -18.47 -27.73 8.17
C SER A 53 -19.09 -28.14 9.50
N SER A 54 -18.25 -28.31 10.53
CA SER A 54 -18.64 -28.81 11.86
C SER A 54 -19.73 -27.99 12.55
N ARG A 55 -20.01 -26.77 12.05
CA ARG A 55 -21.03 -25.88 12.58
C ARG A 55 -22.34 -25.90 11.81
N ARG A 56 -22.47 -26.64 10.69
CA ARG A 56 -23.61 -26.55 9.76
C ARG A 56 -24.08 -25.10 9.65
N ALA A 57 -23.11 -24.23 9.38
CA ALA A 57 -23.27 -22.80 9.57
C ALA A 57 -23.12 -22.09 8.23
N ARG A 58 -23.78 -20.94 8.19
CA ARG A 58 -23.53 -19.93 7.17
C ARG A 58 -22.14 -19.35 7.44
N GLU A 59 -21.22 -19.54 6.52
CA GLU A 59 -19.85 -19.06 6.62
C GLU A 59 -19.67 -17.83 5.74
N ASP A 60 -18.99 -16.83 6.30
CA ASP A 60 -18.56 -15.67 5.55
C ASP A 60 -17.41 -16.11 4.62
N VAL A 61 -17.60 -15.86 3.34
CA VAL A 61 -16.63 -16.16 2.29
C VAL A 61 -16.36 -14.91 1.48
N TYR A 62 -15.19 -14.85 0.85
CA TYR A 62 -14.89 -13.78 -0.08
C TYR A 62 -14.04 -14.29 -1.25
N VAL A 63 -14.08 -13.54 -2.34
CA VAL A 63 -13.17 -13.70 -3.47
C VAL A 63 -12.61 -12.33 -3.84
N ALA A 64 -11.30 -12.26 -4.04
CA ALA A 64 -10.65 -11.03 -4.49
C ALA A 64 -11.09 -10.69 -5.92
N HIS A 65 -11.33 -9.40 -6.20
CA HIS A 65 -11.86 -8.97 -7.49
C HIS A 65 -10.94 -9.34 -8.66
N HIS A 66 -9.64 -9.11 -8.50
CA HIS A 66 -8.63 -9.47 -9.50
C HIS A 66 -8.63 -10.98 -9.81
N ARG A 67 -9.00 -11.86 -8.86
CA ARG A 67 -9.11 -13.31 -9.11
C ARG A 67 -10.29 -13.64 -10.00
N LEU A 68 -11.42 -12.94 -9.84
CA LEU A 68 -12.56 -13.08 -10.76
C LEU A 68 -12.20 -12.59 -12.17
N LEU A 69 -11.48 -11.47 -12.27
CA LEU A 69 -11.07 -10.92 -13.55
C LEU A 69 -10.02 -11.77 -14.26
N ALA A 70 -9.13 -12.44 -13.53
CA ALA A 70 -8.14 -13.32 -14.12
C ALA A 70 -8.76 -14.43 -14.97
N VAL A 71 -9.96 -14.91 -14.62
CA VAL A 71 -10.70 -15.93 -15.41
C VAL A 71 -10.90 -15.46 -16.86
N VAL A 72 -11.20 -14.18 -17.08
CA VAL A 72 -11.46 -13.63 -18.42
C VAL A 72 -10.24 -12.96 -19.04
N ALA A 73 -9.29 -12.50 -18.23
CA ALA A 73 -8.12 -11.75 -18.70
C ALA A 73 -6.89 -12.63 -19.00
N CYS A 74 -6.80 -13.82 -18.39
CA CYS A 74 -5.58 -14.63 -18.39
C CYS A 74 -5.76 -16.03 -19.00
N TYR A 75 -6.99 -16.41 -19.37
CA TYR A 75 -7.28 -17.72 -19.97
C TYR A 75 -7.99 -17.54 -21.31
N ASP A 76 -7.84 -18.54 -22.18
CA ASP A 76 -8.51 -18.54 -23.48
C ASP A 76 -10.03 -18.66 -23.32
N ALA A 77 -10.78 -17.93 -24.16
CA ALA A 77 -12.24 -17.91 -24.10
C ALA A 77 -12.88 -19.30 -24.35
N ASP A 78 -12.18 -20.18 -25.06
CA ASP A 78 -12.63 -21.53 -25.38
C ASP A 78 -12.25 -22.55 -24.29
N GLN A 79 -11.45 -22.15 -23.29
CA GLN A 79 -11.04 -23.04 -22.22
C GLN A 79 -12.23 -23.32 -21.28
N PRO A 80 -12.50 -24.59 -20.93
CA PRO A 80 -13.59 -24.92 -20.02
C PRO A 80 -13.41 -24.26 -18.65
N LEU A 81 -14.46 -23.61 -18.15
CA LEU A 81 -14.41 -22.89 -16.87
C LEU A 81 -13.96 -23.79 -15.70
N GLY A 82 -14.33 -25.08 -15.71
CA GLY A 82 -13.88 -26.03 -14.69
C GLY A 82 -12.36 -26.16 -14.62
N GLU A 83 -11.70 -26.25 -15.79
CA GLU A 83 -10.24 -26.35 -15.89
C GLU A 83 -9.55 -25.06 -15.44
N VAL A 84 -10.12 -23.90 -15.81
CA VAL A 84 -9.64 -22.58 -15.36
C VAL A 84 -9.70 -22.47 -13.83
N LEU A 85 -10.81 -22.89 -13.22
CA LEU A 85 -10.98 -22.82 -11.77
C LEU A 85 -10.09 -23.81 -11.02
N ASP A 86 -9.85 -25.00 -11.59
CA ASP A 86 -8.93 -25.98 -11.02
C ASP A 86 -7.47 -25.51 -11.09
N ASP A 87 -7.06 -24.88 -12.20
CA ASP A 87 -5.74 -24.27 -12.34
C ASP A 87 -5.54 -23.11 -11.36
N LEU A 88 -6.53 -22.22 -11.21
CA LEU A 88 -6.51 -21.10 -10.26
C LEU A 88 -6.46 -21.54 -8.78
N ARG A 89 -6.82 -22.79 -8.45
CA ARG A 89 -6.84 -23.27 -7.05
C ARG A 89 -5.43 -23.28 -6.43
N GLY A 90 -4.39 -23.49 -7.23
CA GLY A 90 -3.00 -23.54 -6.79
C GLY A 90 -2.17 -22.29 -7.09
N LYS A 91 -2.78 -21.27 -7.72
CA LYS A 91 -2.08 -20.11 -8.27
C LYS A 91 -2.56 -18.80 -7.69
N ASP A 92 -1.66 -17.82 -7.71
CA ASP A 92 -1.92 -16.43 -7.36
C ASP A 92 -2.14 -15.59 -8.60
N VAL A 93 -2.87 -14.49 -8.43
CA VAL A 93 -3.04 -13.47 -9.47
C VAL A 93 -2.25 -12.25 -9.03
N HIS A 94 -1.32 -11.85 -9.87
CA HIS A 94 -0.32 -10.84 -9.62
C HIS A 94 -0.60 -9.57 -10.42
N HIS A 95 -0.50 -8.41 -9.76
CA HIS A 95 -0.51 -7.10 -10.39
C HIS A 95 0.92 -6.72 -10.78
N ARG A 96 1.22 -6.68 -12.08
CA ARG A 96 2.56 -6.37 -12.59
C ARG A 96 3.09 -5.02 -12.12
N SER A 97 2.21 -4.04 -12.02
CA SER A 97 2.51 -2.69 -11.52
C SER A 97 2.77 -2.63 -10.01
N GLY A 98 2.44 -3.68 -9.25
CA GLY A 98 2.43 -3.65 -7.79
C GLY A 98 1.26 -2.86 -7.19
N VAL A 99 0.35 -2.33 -8.03
CA VAL A 99 -0.78 -1.52 -7.59
C VAL A 99 -2.05 -2.39 -7.49
N GLU A 100 -2.53 -2.62 -6.27
CA GLU A 100 -3.56 -3.61 -5.96
C GLU A 100 -4.95 -3.31 -6.54
N TRP A 101 -5.25 -2.04 -6.81
CA TRP A 101 -6.52 -1.58 -7.39
C TRP A 101 -6.50 -1.52 -8.93
N ASP A 102 -5.33 -1.68 -9.58
CA ASP A 102 -5.21 -1.61 -11.03
C ASP A 102 -5.57 -2.94 -11.70
N ASN A 103 -6.88 -3.15 -11.89
CA ASN A 103 -7.43 -4.39 -12.39
C ASN A 103 -7.52 -4.49 -13.93
N ARG A 104 -6.75 -3.68 -14.67
CA ARG A 104 -6.75 -3.74 -16.15
C ARG A 104 -6.20 -5.09 -16.63
N PRO A 105 -6.75 -5.70 -17.72
CA PRO A 105 -6.36 -7.04 -18.17
C PRO A 105 -4.85 -7.22 -18.38
N GLY A 106 -4.17 -6.23 -18.98
CA GLY A 106 -2.73 -6.30 -19.23
C GLY A 106 -1.85 -6.22 -17.98
N ASN A 107 -2.42 -5.83 -16.83
CA ASN A 107 -1.73 -5.73 -15.55
C ASN A 107 -1.84 -7.01 -14.71
N LEU A 108 -2.75 -7.93 -15.05
CA LEU A 108 -2.98 -9.16 -14.31
C LEU A 108 -2.18 -10.32 -14.92
N GLU A 109 -1.58 -11.14 -14.07
CA GLU A 109 -0.86 -12.35 -14.46
C GLU A 109 -1.10 -13.47 -13.45
N VAL A 110 -1.37 -14.69 -13.93
CA VAL A 110 -1.49 -15.86 -13.06
C VAL A 110 -0.11 -16.48 -12.86
N LEU A 111 0.30 -16.61 -11.60
CA LEU A 111 1.61 -17.13 -11.20
C LEU A 111 1.46 -18.28 -10.21
N ASP A 112 2.37 -19.24 -10.27
CA ASP A 112 2.51 -20.23 -9.20
C ASP A 112 2.95 -19.54 -7.91
N HIS A 113 2.48 -20.05 -6.77
CA HIS A 113 2.67 -19.42 -5.46
C HIS A 113 4.15 -19.11 -5.14
N GLY A 114 5.07 -20.03 -5.45
CA GLY A 114 6.51 -19.83 -5.25
C GLY A 114 7.09 -18.71 -6.12
N ARG A 115 6.62 -18.60 -7.37
CA ARG A 115 7.03 -17.53 -8.28
C ARG A 115 6.45 -16.19 -7.85
N HIS A 116 5.18 -16.16 -7.46
CA HIS A 116 4.54 -14.96 -6.93
C HIS A 116 5.27 -14.41 -5.70
N ALA A 117 5.58 -15.26 -4.72
CA ALA A 117 6.36 -14.86 -3.56
C ALA A 117 7.73 -14.28 -3.94
N SER A 118 8.43 -14.87 -4.91
CA SER A 118 9.73 -14.37 -5.37
C SER A 118 9.66 -12.99 -6.03
N VAL A 119 8.62 -12.74 -6.84
CA VAL A 119 8.41 -11.46 -7.54
C VAL A 119 8.05 -10.37 -6.55
N THR A 120 7.12 -10.64 -5.63
CA THR A 120 6.72 -9.68 -4.58
C THR A 120 7.92 -9.28 -3.72
N GLN A 121 8.78 -10.24 -3.35
CA GLN A 121 10.00 -9.95 -2.59
C GLN A 121 11.05 -9.18 -3.40
N ALA A 122 11.10 -9.35 -4.72
CA ALA A 122 11.97 -8.55 -5.58
C ALA A 122 11.45 -7.11 -5.71
N GLN A 123 10.15 -6.93 -5.92
CA GLN A 123 9.51 -5.61 -6.01
C GLN A 123 9.65 -4.82 -4.70
N MET A 124 9.44 -5.46 -3.54
CA MET A 124 9.64 -4.80 -2.24
C MET A 124 11.10 -4.35 -2.03
N ARG A 125 12.07 -5.13 -2.48
CA ARG A 125 13.49 -4.75 -2.40
C ARG A 125 13.84 -3.61 -3.35
N ALA A 126 13.30 -3.62 -4.57
CA ALA A 126 13.48 -2.53 -5.53
C ALA A 126 12.93 -1.21 -4.96
N TRP A 127 11.69 -1.22 -4.46
CA TRP A 127 11.09 -0.03 -3.86
C TRP A 127 11.88 0.44 -2.63
N ALA A 128 12.35 -0.46 -1.77
CA ALA A 128 13.20 -0.08 -0.65
C ALA A 128 14.52 0.60 -1.11
N SER A 129 15.09 0.17 -2.24
CA SER A 129 16.27 0.80 -2.85
C SER A 129 15.96 2.19 -3.38
N ASP A 130 14.88 2.32 -4.17
CA ASP A 130 14.47 3.61 -4.76
C ASP A 130 14.11 4.63 -3.68
N ALA A 131 13.44 4.19 -2.60
CA ALA A 131 13.12 5.03 -1.45
C ALA A 131 14.39 5.50 -0.71
N LYS A 132 15.40 4.63 -0.60
CA LYS A 132 16.70 5.00 -0.03
C LYS A 132 17.42 6.02 -0.90
N GLU A 133 17.47 5.80 -2.21
CA GLU A 133 18.10 6.74 -3.16
C GLU A 133 17.40 8.10 -3.18
N ALA A 134 16.07 8.14 -3.07
CA ALA A 134 15.31 9.38 -2.96
C ALA A 134 15.67 10.18 -1.70
N VAL A 135 15.76 9.52 -0.54
CA VAL A 135 16.18 10.15 0.71
C VAL A 135 17.63 10.65 0.61
N GLU A 136 18.54 9.82 0.11
CA GLU A 136 19.95 10.21 -0.07
C GLU A 136 20.09 11.39 -1.05
N SER A 137 19.29 11.43 -2.11
CA SER A 137 19.27 12.55 -3.06
C SER A 137 18.70 13.84 -2.45
N GLU A 138 17.70 13.75 -1.57
CA GLU A 138 17.17 14.90 -0.82
C GLU A 138 18.18 15.42 0.22
N GLU A 139 18.91 14.53 0.90
CA GLU A 139 19.99 14.89 1.81
C GLU A 139 21.15 15.60 1.06
N ASP A 140 21.56 15.08 -0.10
CA ASP A 140 22.60 15.70 -0.94
C ASP A 140 22.16 17.02 -1.59
N ALA A 141 20.87 17.17 -1.90
CA ALA A 141 20.30 18.40 -2.46
C ALA A 141 20.16 19.53 -1.44
N THR A 142 20.30 19.25 -0.14
CA THR A 142 20.32 20.29 0.90
C THR A 142 21.65 21.04 0.80
N PRO A 143 21.66 22.35 0.42
CA PRO A 143 22.91 23.07 0.22
C PRO A 143 23.61 23.27 1.56
N ARG A 144 24.54 22.37 1.90
CA ARG A 144 25.51 22.55 2.96
C ARG A 144 26.56 23.49 2.39
N SER A 145 26.40 24.81 2.54
CA SER A 145 27.54 25.68 2.26
C SER A 145 28.64 25.31 3.25
N GLU A 146 29.87 25.11 2.79
CA GLU A 146 30.98 24.77 3.69
C GLU A 146 31.41 25.97 4.54
N VAL A 147 30.96 27.17 4.15
CA VAL A 147 31.30 28.44 4.79
C VAL A 147 30.09 29.33 4.99
N CYS A 148 30.09 30.06 6.09
CA CYS A 148 29.11 31.08 6.44
C CYS A 148 29.11 32.19 5.40
N ALA A 149 27.94 32.50 4.84
CA ALA A 149 27.76 33.55 3.83
C ALA A 149 28.10 34.97 4.32
N SER A 150 28.22 35.18 5.64
CA SER A 150 28.57 36.47 6.24
C SER A 150 30.04 36.56 6.64
N CYS A 151 30.53 35.61 7.46
CA CYS A 151 31.88 35.69 8.05
C CYS A 151 32.88 34.71 7.43
N GLY A 152 32.46 33.81 6.54
CA GLY A 152 33.32 32.78 5.96
C GLY A 152 33.75 31.68 6.93
N GLY A 153 33.22 31.67 8.16
CA GLY A 153 33.49 30.61 9.14
C GLY A 153 32.89 29.27 8.74
N GLU A 154 33.45 28.18 9.25
CA GLU A 154 33.03 26.80 8.99
C GLU A 154 31.66 26.50 9.65
N ASP A 155 31.02 25.40 9.24
CA ASP A 155 29.75 24.88 9.78
C ASP A 155 28.56 25.87 9.82
N PRO A 156 28.18 26.49 8.68
CA PRO A 156 26.96 27.28 8.65
C PRO A 156 25.73 26.36 8.69
N CYS A 157 24.80 26.64 9.59
CA CYS A 157 23.66 25.77 9.90
C CYS A 157 22.34 26.53 10.03
N ALA A 158 22.30 27.80 9.61
CA ALA A 158 21.12 28.65 9.78
C ALA A 158 20.76 29.38 8.49
N ARG A 159 19.49 29.27 8.07
CA ARG A 159 18.91 30.09 7.00
C ARG A 159 18.26 31.32 7.63
N VAL A 160 18.56 32.49 7.07
CA VAL A 160 18.00 33.77 7.49
C VAL A 160 17.30 34.43 6.31
N GLU A 161 16.09 34.94 6.55
CA GLU A 161 15.30 35.63 5.53
C GLU A 161 16.08 36.82 4.94
N GLY A 162 16.14 36.91 3.61
CA GLY A 162 16.87 37.96 2.90
C GLY A 162 18.37 37.74 2.73
N VAL A 163 18.93 36.64 3.24
CA VAL A 163 20.35 36.26 3.04
C VAL A 163 20.45 35.11 2.05
N SER A 164 21.26 35.28 1.01
CA SER A 164 21.60 34.21 0.07
C SER A 164 22.71 33.34 0.65
N GLY A 165 22.37 32.16 1.15
CA GLY A 165 23.31 31.19 1.72
C GLY A 165 23.02 30.85 3.18
N LEU A 166 23.81 29.95 3.78
CA LEU A 166 23.71 29.61 5.19
C LEU A 166 24.62 30.51 6.03
N LEU A 167 24.19 30.81 7.25
CA LEU A 167 24.95 31.53 8.26
C LEU A 167 25.34 30.58 9.40
N CYS A 168 26.45 30.87 10.08
CA CYS A 168 26.71 30.28 11.39
C CYS A 168 25.72 30.84 12.43
N LEU A 169 25.52 30.14 13.55
CA LEU A 169 24.57 30.53 14.60
C LEU A 169 24.82 31.95 15.13
N GLU A 170 26.08 32.36 15.23
CA GLU A 170 26.47 33.70 15.70
C GLU A 170 26.01 34.80 14.72
N CYS A 171 26.28 34.62 13.43
CA CYS A 171 25.84 35.56 12.39
C CYS A 171 24.31 35.56 12.24
N ALA A 172 23.67 34.39 12.36
CA ALA A 172 22.22 34.29 12.29
C ALA A 172 21.55 35.00 13.47
N THR A 173 22.03 34.78 14.69
CA THR A 173 21.51 35.45 15.90
C THR A 173 21.73 36.95 15.86
N SER A 174 22.87 37.39 15.31
CA SER A 174 23.20 38.82 15.17
C SER A 174 22.37 39.55 14.11
N SER A 175 21.69 38.83 13.21
CA SER A 175 20.86 39.42 12.16
C SER A 175 19.55 40.02 12.68
N GLY A 176 19.06 39.58 13.85
CA GLY A 176 17.78 40.02 14.41
C GLY A 176 16.54 39.52 13.65
N SER A 177 16.73 38.72 12.61
CA SER A 177 15.68 38.14 11.77
C SER A 177 15.22 36.78 12.28
N ARG A 178 14.13 36.25 11.70
CA ARG A 178 13.71 34.87 11.96
C ARG A 178 14.75 33.90 11.39
N ILE A 179 15.15 32.93 12.21
CA ILE A 179 16.18 31.93 11.88
C ILE A 179 15.51 30.56 11.72
N GLU A 180 15.89 29.84 10.68
CA GLU A 180 15.58 28.42 10.49
C GLU A 180 16.89 27.62 10.56
N ILE A 181 16.98 26.69 11.52
CA ILE A 181 18.16 25.83 11.67
C ILE A 181 18.01 24.68 10.66
N VAL A 182 19.03 24.53 9.81
CA VAL A 182 19.12 23.47 8.80
C VAL A 182 20.05 22.42 9.40
N ALA A 183 19.48 21.25 9.75
CA ALA A 183 20.20 20.12 10.31
C ALA A 183 20.94 19.32 9.22
#